data_AF-A0A932R1V9-F1
#
_entry.id   AF-A0A932R1V9-F1
#
_cell.length_a   1.000
_cell.length_b   1.000
_cell.length_c   1.000
_cell.angle_alpha   90.00
_cell.angle_beta   90.00
_cell.angle_gamma   90.00
#
_symmetry.space_group_name_H-M   'P 1'
#
loop_
_entity.id
_entity.type
_entity.pdbx_description
1 polymer ?
#
loop_
_entity_poly.entity_id
_entity_poly.type
_entity_poly.pdbx_seq_one_letter_code
_entity_poly.pdbx_strand_id
1 'polypeptide(L)'
;MALDISRRSPCRVQVGAVLSDKKGRVISWGWNHYLDAHKNTIHAEEYAFMRANPERIRVGGITLTIAGSHCNNHTWVYSRPCIERCLKLVLRHKIKNIEYTTREGKWEKITISPAK
;
A
#
# COMPACT_ATOMS: atom_id res chain seq x y z
N MET A 1 11.49 -1.39 4.47
CA MET A 1 11.13 -0.58 3.28
C MET A 1 9.74 0.05 3.38
N ALA A 2 8.62 -0.70 3.35
CA ALA A 2 7.28 -0.07 3.42
C ALA A 2 7.05 0.70 4.74
N LEU A 3 7.60 0.20 5.87
CA LEU A 3 7.60 0.89 7.15
C LEU A 3 8.43 2.19 7.14
N ASP A 4 9.58 2.19 6.47
CA ASP A 4 10.40 3.40 6.34
C ASP A 4 9.67 4.49 5.54
N ILE A 5 8.87 4.07 4.56
CA ILE A 5 8.04 4.96 3.75
C ILE A 5 6.85 5.48 4.55
N SER A 6 6.24 4.66 5.41
CA SER A 6 5.12 5.08 6.25
C SER A 6 5.49 6.26 7.14
N ARG A 7 6.72 6.30 7.66
CA ARG A 7 7.24 7.40 8.50
C ARG A 7 7.21 8.78 7.85
N ARG A 8 7.09 8.86 6.52
CA ARG A 8 6.92 10.13 5.78
C ARG A 8 5.51 10.71 5.92
N SER A 9 4.56 9.92 6.40
CA SER A 9 3.18 10.36 6.58
C SER A 9 3.07 11.37 7.72
N PRO A 10 2.40 12.52 7.51
CA PRO A 10 2.07 13.47 8.57
C PRO A 10 0.86 13.01 9.42
N CYS A 11 0.24 11.88 9.10
CA CYS A 11 -0.96 11.39 9.78
C CYS A 11 -0.64 10.68 11.10
N ARG A 12 -1.61 10.68 12.03
CA ARG A 12 -1.49 9.93 13.31
C ARG A 12 -1.28 8.43 13.12
N VAL A 13 -1.94 7.88 12.12
CA VAL A 13 -1.71 6.52 11.62
C VAL A 13 -0.93 6.68 10.33
N GLN A 14 0.32 6.21 10.36
CA GLN A 14 1.26 6.30 9.26
C GLN A 14 1.22 4.99 8.49
N VAL A 15 0.85 5.05 7.22
CA VAL A 15 0.79 3.89 6.32
C VAL A 15 1.67 4.17 5.11
N GLY A 16 2.47 3.19 4.74
CA GLY A 16 3.32 3.20 3.57
C GLY A 16 2.99 2.01 2.68
N ALA A 17 2.98 2.23 1.37
CA ALA A 17 2.72 1.22 0.36
C ALA A 17 3.86 1.22 -0.67
N VAL A 18 4.23 0.04 -1.14
CA VAL A 18 5.27 -0.20 -2.13
C VAL A 18 4.73 -1.14 -3.19
N LEU A 19 4.93 -0.77 -4.45
CA LEU A 19 4.67 -1.63 -5.60
C LEU A 19 6.01 -2.18 -6.10
N SER A 20 6.12 -3.49 -6.18
CA SER A 20 7.33 -4.18 -6.64
C SER A 20 7.03 -5.11 -7.80
N ASP A 21 7.96 -5.22 -8.75
CA ASP A 21 7.85 -6.18 -9.86
C ASP A 21 8.13 -7.63 -9.39
N LYS A 22 7.93 -8.60 -10.29
CA LYS A 22 8.21 -10.02 -10.01
C LYS A 22 9.66 -10.35 -9.64
N LYS A 23 10.60 -9.43 -9.89
CA LYS A 23 12.01 -9.54 -9.52
C LYS A 23 12.32 -8.82 -8.19
N GLY A 24 11.30 -8.31 -7.49
CA GLY A 24 11.45 -7.56 -6.25
C GLY A 24 11.92 -6.11 -6.44
N ARG A 25 11.95 -5.59 -7.68
CA ARG A 25 12.36 -4.21 -7.95
C ARG A 25 11.19 -3.28 -7.72
N VAL A 26 11.45 -2.23 -6.97
CA VAL A 26 10.44 -1.23 -6.62
C VAL A 26 10.06 -0.42 -7.86
N ILE A 27 8.77 -0.43 -8.18
CA ILE A 27 8.17 0.31 -9.29
C ILE A 27 7.72 1.69 -8.82
N SER A 28 7.07 1.73 -7.66
CA SER A 28 6.49 2.94 -7.09
C SER A 28 6.26 2.75 -5.60
N TRP A 29 6.04 3.85 -4.89
CA TRP A 29 5.70 3.85 -3.48
C TRP A 29 4.88 5.08 -3.11
N GLY A 30 4.19 4.97 -1.98
CA GLY A 30 3.37 6.05 -1.45
C GLY A 30 3.18 5.91 0.05
N TRP A 31 2.76 7.00 0.68
CA TRP A 31 2.32 7.06 2.06
C TRP A 31 1.01 7.83 2.13
N ASN A 32 0.20 7.54 3.15
CA ASN A 32 -1.04 8.27 3.34
C ASN A 32 -0.77 9.71 3.79
N HIS A 33 -1.55 10.66 3.30
CA HIS A 33 -1.44 12.06 3.72
C HIS A 33 -2.76 12.81 3.53
N TYR A 34 -2.85 13.98 4.17
CA TYR A 34 -3.96 14.91 3.98
C TYR A 34 -3.76 15.67 2.66
N LEU A 35 -4.79 15.71 1.82
CA LEU A 35 -4.81 16.46 0.57
C LEU A 35 -5.14 17.94 0.81
N ASP A 36 -5.94 18.23 1.83
CA ASP A 36 -6.36 19.58 2.18
C ASP A 36 -6.69 19.71 3.68
N ALA A 37 -6.97 20.96 4.09
CA ALA A 37 -7.38 21.29 5.45
C ALA A 37 -8.77 20.74 5.84
N HIS A 38 -9.58 20.31 4.87
CA HIS A 38 -10.91 19.71 5.08
C HIS A 38 -10.84 18.21 5.40
N LYS A 39 -9.65 17.69 5.71
CA LYS A 39 -9.40 16.30 6.09
C LYS A 39 -9.67 15.31 4.97
N ASN A 40 -9.66 15.74 3.70
CA ASN A 40 -9.57 14.76 2.62
C ASN A 40 -8.22 14.05 2.72
N THR A 41 -8.25 12.72 2.72
CA THR A 41 -7.05 11.88 2.81
C THR A 41 -6.90 11.04 1.57
N ILE A 42 -5.66 10.90 1.12
CA ILE A 42 -5.29 9.87 0.14
C ILE A 42 -4.66 8.69 0.87
N HIS A 43 -5.03 7.47 0.48
CA HIS A 43 -4.44 6.27 1.05
C HIS A 43 -3.04 6.01 0.45
N ALA A 44 -2.21 5.27 1.19
CA ALA A 44 -0.84 4.99 0.76
C ALA A 44 -0.80 4.22 -0.56
N GLU A 45 -1.71 3.26 -0.71
CA GLU A 45 -1.88 2.42 -1.89
C GLU A 45 -2.30 3.27 -3.09
N GLU A 46 -3.29 4.13 -2.92
CA GLU A 46 -3.77 5.05 -3.97
C GLU A 46 -2.62 5.92 -4.46
N TYR A 47 -1.86 6.50 -3.54
CA TYR A 47 -0.72 7.33 -3.88
C TYR A 47 0.39 6.55 -4.60
N ALA A 48 0.66 5.30 -4.19
CA ALA A 48 1.61 4.42 -4.86
C ALA A 48 1.17 4.10 -6.30
N PHE A 49 -0.11 3.82 -6.53
CA PHE A 49 -0.66 3.57 -7.87
C PHE A 49 -0.64 4.82 -8.75
N MET A 50 -1.02 5.98 -8.21
CA MET A 50 -1.04 7.25 -8.95
C MET A 50 0.33 7.63 -9.50
N ARG A 51 1.40 7.33 -8.75
CA ARG A 51 2.78 7.64 -9.15
C ARG A 51 3.43 6.57 -9.99
N ALA A 52 2.83 5.39 -10.10
CA ALA A 52 3.44 4.27 -10.79
C ALA A 52 3.40 4.45 -12.30
N ASN A 53 4.50 4.08 -12.98
CA ASN A 53 4.54 4.09 -14.44
C ASN A 53 3.52 3.06 -14.98
N PRO A 54 2.52 3.47 -15.79
CA PRO A 54 1.48 2.59 -16.30
C PRO A 54 2.01 1.39 -17.08
N GLU A 55 3.10 1.56 -17.83
CA GLU A 55 3.71 0.50 -18.63
C GLU A 55 4.29 -0.59 -17.73
N ARG A 56 4.97 -0.20 -16.65
CA ARG A 56 5.51 -1.14 -15.66
C ARG A 56 4.40 -1.87 -14.90
N ILE A 57 3.27 -1.20 -14.67
CA ILE A 57 2.12 -1.84 -14.03
C ILE A 57 1.51 -2.94 -14.92
N ARG A 58 1.43 -2.68 -16.24
CA ARG A 58 0.80 -3.59 -17.21
C ARG A 58 1.57 -4.90 -17.42
N VAL A 59 2.88 -4.93 -17.20
CA VAL A 59 3.71 -6.15 -17.34
C VAL A 59 3.28 -7.25 -16.37
N GLY A 60 2.55 -6.92 -15.30
CA GLY A 60 1.94 -7.87 -14.39
C GLY A 60 2.95 -8.55 -13.46
N GLY A 61 2.44 -9.41 -12.58
CA GLY A 61 3.25 -10.06 -11.54
C GLY A 61 3.74 -9.09 -10.46
N ILE A 62 2.94 -8.07 -10.18
CA ILE A 62 3.27 -7.04 -9.19
C ILE A 62 2.84 -7.50 -7.81
N THR A 63 3.65 -7.14 -6.83
CA THR A 63 3.37 -7.29 -5.41
C THR A 63 3.14 -5.91 -4.79
N LEU A 64 2.05 -5.78 -4.06
CA LEU A 64 1.74 -4.60 -3.24
C LEU A 64 2.10 -4.91 -1.78
N THR A 65 3.11 -4.24 -1.25
CA THR A 65 3.53 -4.38 0.15
C THR A 65 3.10 -3.15 0.93
N ILE A 66 2.38 -3.33 2.02
CA ILE A 66 1.81 -2.26 2.85
C ILE A 66 2.29 -2.43 4.29
N ALA A 67 2.69 -1.36 4.93
CA ALA A 67 3.00 -1.37 6.35
C ALA A 67 2.38 -0.15 7.01
N GLY A 68 1.96 -0.31 8.25
CA GLY A 68 1.46 0.81 9.02
C GLY A 68 1.86 0.77 10.48
N SER A 69 2.04 1.95 11.06
CA SER A 69 2.31 2.17 12.47
C SER A 69 1.70 3.48 12.95
N HIS A 70 1.45 3.61 14.24
CA HIS A 70 1.14 4.89 14.86
C HIS A 70 2.37 5.78 14.97
N CYS A 71 2.22 7.10 14.75
CA CYS A 71 3.35 8.04 14.78
C CYS A 71 3.97 8.22 16.18
N ASN A 72 3.17 8.14 17.25
CA ASN A 72 3.61 8.49 18.60
C ASN A 72 4.30 7.33 19.35
N ASN A 73 3.80 6.11 19.18
CA ASN A 73 4.25 4.93 19.93
C ASN A 73 4.81 3.83 19.03
N HIS A 74 4.91 4.07 17.72
CA HIS A 74 5.34 3.11 16.71
C HIS A 74 4.63 1.75 16.78
N THR A 75 3.43 1.71 17.39
CA THR A 75 2.65 0.48 17.47
C THR A 75 2.10 0.13 16.11
N TRP A 76 2.25 -1.13 15.72
CA TRP A 76 1.79 -1.64 14.44
C TRP A 76 0.29 -1.48 14.27
N VAL A 77 -0.13 -1.07 13.07
CA VAL A 77 -1.54 -1.04 12.71
C VAL A 77 -1.84 -2.08 11.65
N TYR A 78 -3.10 -2.52 11.65
CA TYR A 78 -3.63 -3.35 10.59
C TYR A 78 -3.67 -2.53 9.30
N SER A 79 -2.84 -2.90 8.32
CA SER A 79 -2.63 -2.13 7.09
C SER A 79 -3.23 -2.78 5.84
N ARG A 80 -4.21 -3.69 6.03
CA ARG A 80 -4.90 -4.33 4.91
C ARG A 80 -5.64 -3.27 4.06
N PRO A 81 -5.59 -3.37 2.72
CA PRO A 81 -6.22 -2.39 1.85
C PRO A 81 -7.74 -2.37 2.03
N CYS A 82 -8.32 -1.17 2.03
CA CYS A 82 -9.75 -1.01 2.19
C CYS A 82 -10.52 -1.59 0.99
N ILE A 83 -11.68 -2.17 1.26
CA ILE A 83 -12.52 -2.85 0.25
C ILE A 83 -13.05 -1.85 -0.78
N GLU A 84 -13.40 -0.64 -0.35
CA GLU A 84 -14.14 0.31 -1.18
C GLU A 84 -13.29 1.03 -2.24
N ARG A 85 -12.00 1.28 -1.96
CA ARG A 85 -11.10 2.08 -2.82
C ARG A 85 -9.86 1.30 -3.24
N CYS A 86 -9.01 0.94 -2.28
CA CYS A 86 -7.70 0.33 -2.55
C CYS A 86 -7.83 -1.06 -3.20
N LEU A 87 -8.77 -1.88 -2.75
CA LEU A 87 -8.99 -3.20 -3.33
C LEU A 87 -9.47 -3.12 -4.79
N LYS A 88 -10.31 -2.13 -5.14
CA LYS A 88 -10.73 -1.90 -6.53
C LYS A 88 -9.55 -1.54 -7.43
N LEU A 89 -8.58 -0.76 -6.94
CA LEU A 89 -7.36 -0.45 -7.68
C LEU A 89 -6.50 -1.69 -7.91
N VAL A 90 -6.30 -2.49 -6.86
CA VAL A 90 -5.57 -3.76 -6.94
C VAL A 90 -6.20 -4.69 -7.99
N LEU A 91 -7.52 -4.84 -7.99
CA LEU A 91 -8.25 -5.65 -8.97
C LEU A 91 -8.14 -5.08 -10.39
N ARG A 92 -8.32 -3.76 -10.55
CA ARG A 92 -8.15 -3.07 -11.85
C ARG A 92 -6.77 -3.29 -12.45
N HIS A 93 -5.73 -3.27 -11.62
CA HIS A 93 -4.34 -3.47 -12.03
C HIS A 93 -3.89 -4.94 -12.02
N LYS A 94 -4.81 -5.90 -11.78
CA LYS A 94 -4.54 -7.35 -11.78
C LYS A 94 -3.38 -7.74 -10.85
N ILE A 95 -3.24 -7.06 -9.71
CA ILE A 95 -2.25 -7.40 -8.69
C ILE A 95 -2.69 -8.70 -8.01
N LYS A 96 -1.78 -9.68 -7.99
CA LYS A 96 -2.05 -11.00 -7.40
C LYS A 96 -1.51 -11.13 -5.98
N ASN A 97 -0.45 -10.41 -5.63
CA ASN A 97 0.21 -10.56 -4.34
C ASN A 97 0.04 -9.27 -3.53
N ILE A 98 -0.50 -9.40 -2.32
CA ILE A 98 -0.57 -8.30 -1.35
C ILE A 98 0.10 -8.78 -0.08
N GLU A 99 1.03 -8.00 0.42
CA GLU A 99 1.70 -8.21 1.71
C GLU A 99 1.32 -7.04 2.60
N TYR A 100 0.86 -7.31 3.82
CA TYR A 100 0.50 -6.26 4.76
C TYR A 100 0.89 -6.63 6.19
N THR A 101 0.95 -5.62 7.06
CA THR A 101 1.27 -5.78 8.47
C THR A 101 0.01 -5.92 9.32
N THR A 102 0.05 -6.80 10.32
CA THR A 102 -1.01 -6.95 11.33
C THR A 102 -0.76 -6.08 12.55
N ARG A 103 -1.73 -6.01 13.47
CA ARG A 103 -1.58 -5.31 14.77
C ARG A 103 -0.49 -5.93 15.66
N GLU A 104 -0.17 -7.21 15.43
CA GLU A 104 0.92 -7.91 16.12
C GLU A 104 2.30 -7.61 15.50
N GLY A 105 2.36 -6.83 14.40
CA GLY A 105 3.60 -6.58 13.67
C GLY A 105 4.06 -7.76 12.81
N LYS A 106 3.22 -8.78 12.62
CA LYS A 106 3.50 -9.89 11.71
C LYS A 106 3.17 -9.47 10.28
N TRP A 107 3.90 -10.04 9.33
CA TRP A 107 3.62 -9.90 7.90
C TRP A 107 2.68 -11.00 7.44
N GLU A 108 1.55 -10.61 6.89
CA GLU A 108 0.62 -11.52 6.22
C GLU A 108 0.63 -11.29 4.72
N LYS A 109 0.41 -12.36 3.97
CA LYS A 109 0.32 -12.32 2.52
C LYS A 109 -1.02 -12.87 2.07
N ILE A 110 -1.72 -12.09 1.26
CA ILE A 110 -2.93 -12.51 0.57
C ILE A 110 -2.61 -12.62 -0.92
N THR A 111 -2.89 -13.79 -1.48
CA THR A 111 -2.89 -13.98 -2.93
C THR A 111 -4.31 -13.81 -3.44
N ILE A 112 -4.56 -12.78 -4.24
CA ILE A 112 -5.83 -12.59 -4.93
C ILE A 112 -5.78 -13.39 -6.22
N SER A 113 -6.52 -14.50 -6.24
CA SER A 113 -6.83 -15.20 -7.48
C SER A 113 -7.96 -14.46 -8.17
N PRO A 114 -7.82 -14.05 -9.44
CA PRO A 114 -8.98 -13.59 -10.20
C PRO A 114 -9.99 -14.73 -10.25
N ALA A 115 -11.24 -14.44 -9.87
CA ALA A 115 -12.34 -15.38 -10.05
C ALA A 115 -12.39 -15.76 -11.53
N LYS A 116 -12.47 -17.07 -11.77
CA LYS A 116 -12.43 -17.73 -13.08
C LYS A 116 -13.64 -17.35 -13.92
#